data_AF-A0A413PZK5-F1
#
_entry.id   AF-A0A413PZK5-F1
#
_cell.length_a   1.000
_cell.length_b   1.000
_cell.length_c   1.000
_cell.angle_alpha   90.00
_cell.angle_beta   90.00
_cell.angle_gamma   90.00
#
_symmetry.space_group_name_H-M   'P 1'
#
loop_
_entity.id
_entity.type
_entity.pdbx_description
1 polymer ?
#
loop_
_entity_poly.entity_id
_entity_poly.type
_entity_poly.pdbx_seq_one_letter_code
_entity_poly.pdbx_strand_id
1 'polypeptide(L)'
;MKIDINKDFEKAFPDDLWKGFTLKQIITFSVGLIMAAGTIIALWVFLKISPVTGSYIAIPVMLPICFIGIYEYQNHSLWAMYKEMRFYRATKKLTYGAEEAPKTGRIFTLRHPVVKKK
;
A
#
# COMPACT_ATOMS: atom_id res chain seq x y z
N MET A 1 4.91 16.78 30.89
CA MET A 1 4.56 16.30 29.53
C MET A 1 4.98 14.84 29.43
N LYS A 2 4.04 13.90 29.36
CA LYS A 2 4.33 12.47 29.15
C LYS A 2 4.30 12.22 27.65
N ILE A 3 5.47 12.13 27.02
CA ILE A 3 5.58 11.81 25.59
C ILE A 3 5.70 10.29 25.50
N ASP A 4 4.60 9.61 25.18
CA ASP A 4 4.62 8.19 24.82
C ASP A 4 5.34 8.05 23.47
N ILE A 5 6.65 7.76 23.52
CA ILE A 5 7.55 7.58 22.37
C ILE A 5 7.18 6.38 21.46
N ASN A 6 6.13 5.63 21.80
CA ASN A 6 5.74 4.41 21.10
C ASN A 6 4.37 4.49 20.38
N LYS A 7 3.84 5.69 20.14
CA LYS A 7 2.74 5.84 19.19
C LYS A 7 3.34 6.22 17.84
N ASP A 8 3.14 5.39 16.83
CA ASP A 8 3.58 5.67 15.45
C ASP A 8 3.21 7.11 15.09
N PHE A 9 4.23 7.92 14.76
CA PHE A 9 4.08 9.34 14.46
C PHE A 9 3.06 9.58 13.34
N GLU A 10 2.99 8.68 12.37
CA GLU A 10 2.03 8.72 11.25
C GLU A 10 0.56 8.62 11.70
N LYS A 11 0.29 7.99 12.84
CA LYS A 11 -1.06 7.91 13.43
C LYS A 11 -1.36 9.11 14.33
N ALA A 12 -0.34 9.67 14.97
CA ALA A 12 -0.48 10.84 15.84
C ALA A 12 -0.67 12.14 15.04
N PHE A 13 -0.13 12.19 13.82
CA PHE A 13 -0.21 13.31 12.89
C PHE A 13 -0.58 12.79 11.50
N PRO A 14 -1.88 12.56 11.21
CA PRO A 14 -2.30 12.19 9.87
C PRO A 14 -1.97 13.31 8.86
N ASP A 15 -1.50 12.94 7.68
CA ASP A 15 -1.24 13.86 6.56
C ASP A 15 -2.58 14.36 5.96
N ASP A 16 -3.24 15.24 6.70
CA ASP A 16 -4.50 15.86 6.30
C ASP A 16 -4.21 17.04 5.39
N LEU A 17 -4.68 16.94 4.14
CA LEU A 17 -4.40 17.95 3.12
C LEU A 17 -5.52 18.99 3.05
N TRP A 18 -6.77 18.57 3.26
CA TRP A 18 -7.90 19.49 3.27
C TRP A 18 -9.05 18.97 4.13
N LYS A 19 -9.47 19.76 5.14
CA LYS A 19 -10.63 19.46 6.01
C LYS A 19 -10.63 18.04 6.63
N GLY A 20 -9.46 17.50 6.95
CA GLY A 20 -9.34 16.15 7.50
C GLY A 20 -9.41 15.02 6.47
N PHE A 21 -9.35 15.35 5.17
CA PHE A 21 -9.17 14.37 4.11
C PHE A 21 -7.69 14.28 3.72
N THR A 22 -7.20 13.05 3.68
CA THR A 22 -5.88 12.72 3.12
C THR A 22 -5.89 12.93 1.60
N LEU A 23 -4.74 13.29 1.00
CA LEU A 23 -4.61 13.47 -0.45
C LEU A 23 -5.14 12.26 -1.25
N LYS A 24 -4.82 11.06 -0.77
CA LYS A 24 -5.27 9.78 -1.35
C LYS A 24 -6.80 9.72 -1.43
N GLN A 25 -7.50 10.11 -0.37
CA GLN A 25 -8.95 10.12 -0.33
C GLN A 25 -9.52 11.11 -1.35
N ILE A 26 -8.98 12.32 -1.41
CA ILE A 26 -9.41 13.36 -2.38
C ILE A 26 -9.29 12.87 -3.82
N ILE A 27 -8.14 12.26 -4.18
CA ILE A 27 -7.93 11.72 -5.52
C ILE A 27 -8.94 10.60 -5.80
N THR A 28 -9.14 9.68 -4.86
CA THR A 28 -10.05 8.54 -5.04
C THR A 28 -11.51 8.98 -5.19
N PHE A 29 -11.97 9.97 -4.42
CA PHE A 29 -13.30 10.55 -4.59
C PHE A 29 -13.44 11.26 -5.94
N SER A 30 -12.40 11.98 -6.38
CA SER A 30 -12.41 12.66 -7.68
C SER A 30 -12.57 11.65 -8.83
N VAL A 31 -11.80 10.56 -8.80
CA VAL A 31 -11.92 9.47 -9.79
C VAL A 31 -13.29 8.79 -9.70
N GLY A 32 -13.78 8.52 -8.49
CA GLY A 32 -15.11 7.93 -8.27
C GLY A 32 -16.24 8.77 -8.86
N LEU A 33 -16.19 10.10 -8.70
CA LEU A 33 -17.18 11.02 -9.28
C LEU A 33 -17.11 11.07 -10.80
N ILE A 34 -15.91 11.09 -11.38
CA ILE A 34 -15.73 11.05 -12.84
C ILE A 34 -16.34 9.76 -13.41
N MET A 35 -16.10 8.62 -12.76
CA MET A 35 -16.64 7.33 -13.19
C MET A 35 -18.16 7.27 -13.04
N ALA A 36 -18.72 7.82 -11.96
CA ALA A 36 -20.17 7.91 -11.77
C ALA A 36 -20.83 8.78 -12.87
N ALA A 37 -20.28 9.97 -13.13
CA ALA A 37 -20.76 10.86 -14.18
C ALA A 37 -20.66 10.22 -15.56
N GLY A 38 -19.52 9.58 -15.87
CA GLY A 38 -19.31 8.85 -17.12
C GLY A 38 -20.32 7.72 -17.30
N THR A 39 -20.64 6.99 -16.22
CA THR A 39 -21.66 5.94 -16.23
C THR A 39 -23.04 6.52 -16.54
N ILE A 40 -23.44 7.61 -15.90
CA ILE A 40 -24.73 8.28 -16.16
C ILE A 40 -24.82 8.74 -17.62
N ILE A 41 -23.76 9.37 -18.14
CA ILE A 41 -23.71 9.85 -19.53
C ILE A 41 -23.79 8.68 -20.51
N ALA A 42 -23.07 7.59 -20.25
CA ALA A 42 -23.12 6.39 -21.09
C ALA A 42 -24.54 5.78 -21.12
N LEU A 43 -25.17 5.63 -19.95
CA LEU A 43 -26.54 5.12 -19.85
C LEU A 43 -27.54 6.04 -20.60
N TRP A 44 -27.35 7.35 -20.55
CA TRP A 44 -28.22 8.30 -21.24
C TRP A 44 -28.01 8.28 -22.77
N VAL A 45 -26.77 8.26 -23.24
CA VAL A 45 -26.46 8.31 -24.67
C VAL A 45 -26.82 7.01 -25.37
N PHE A 46 -26.41 5.86 -24.80
CA PHE A 46 -26.54 4.55 -25.45
C PHE A 46 -27.89 3.87 -25.18
N LEU A 47 -28.41 3.97 -23.95
CA LEU A 47 -29.61 3.23 -23.54
C LEU A 47 -30.84 4.15 -23.38
N LYS A 48 -30.69 5.47 -23.58
CA LYS A 48 -31.76 6.48 -23.41
C LYS A 48 -32.43 6.43 -22.04
N ILE A 49 -31.69 5.96 -21.03
CA ILE A 49 -32.15 5.93 -19.64
C ILE A 49 -32.05 7.34 -19.07
N SER A 50 -33.08 7.78 -18.33
CA SER A 50 -33.07 9.08 -17.65
C SER A 50 -31.86 9.20 -16.71
N PRO A 51 -31.19 10.36 -16.64
CA PRO A 51 -30.06 10.57 -15.72
C PRO A 51 -30.40 10.26 -14.25
N VAL A 52 -31.64 10.51 -13.83
CA VAL A 52 -32.12 10.19 -12.48
C VAL A 52 -32.09 8.69 -12.26
N THR A 53 -32.62 7.90 -13.19
CA THR A 53 -32.59 6.43 -13.12
C THR A 53 -31.15 5.90 -13.23
N GLY A 54 -30.32 6.52 -14.07
CA GLY A 54 -28.90 6.17 -14.24
C GLY A 54 -28.08 6.37 -12.97
N SER A 55 -28.45 7.33 -12.11
CA SER A 55 -27.74 7.57 -10.84
C SER A 55 -27.80 6.38 -9.87
N TYR A 56 -28.91 5.64 -9.86
CA TYR A 56 -29.04 4.41 -9.06
C TYR A 56 -28.11 3.30 -9.51
N ILE A 57 -27.68 3.32 -10.78
CA ILE A 57 -26.70 2.36 -11.33
C ILE A 57 -25.28 2.88 -11.11
N ALA A 58 -25.06 4.18 -11.20
CA ALA A 58 -23.75 4.79 -11.02
C ALA A 58 -23.20 4.68 -9.59
N ILE A 59 -24.06 4.72 -8.57
CA ILE A 59 -23.63 4.58 -7.16
C ILE A 59 -22.98 3.21 -6.89
N PRO A 60 -23.59 2.06 -7.24
CA PRO A 60 -22.95 0.75 -7.17
C PRO A 60 -21.64 0.63 -7.94
N VAL A 61 -21.45 1.37 -9.03
CA VAL A 61 -20.20 1.39 -9.81
C VAL A 61 -19.11 2.19 -9.09
N MET A 62 -19.46 3.30 -8.44
CA MET A 62 -18.52 4.16 -7.72
C MET A 62 -18.04 3.56 -6.39
N LEU A 63 -18.92 2.88 -5.66
CA LEU A 63 -18.62 2.27 -4.36
C LEU A 63 -17.35 1.39 -4.32
N PRO A 64 -17.15 0.40 -5.22
CA PRO A 64 -15.95 -0.43 -5.19
C PRO A 64 -14.67 0.36 -5.49
N ILE A 65 -14.74 1.41 -6.32
CA ILE A 65 -13.60 2.27 -6.63
C ILE A 65 -13.16 3.03 -5.37
N CYS A 66 -14.11 3.64 -4.67
CA CYS A 66 -13.84 4.32 -3.41
C CYS A 66 -13.36 3.34 -2.33
N PHE A 67 -13.96 2.16 -2.24
CA PHE A 67 -13.52 1.12 -1.30
C PHE A 67 -12.06 0.72 -1.54
N ILE A 68 -11.69 0.40 -2.79
CA ILE A 68 -10.31 0.01 -3.12
C ILE A 68 -9.32 1.15 -2.85
N GLY A 69 -9.73 2.39 -3.11
CA GLY A 69 -8.89 3.57 -2.94
C GLY A 69 -8.69 4.00 -1.48
N ILE A 70 -9.71 3.86 -0.64
CA ILE A 70 -9.73 4.42 0.72
C ILE A 70 -9.44 3.34 1.76
N TYR A 71 -9.88 2.10 1.54
CA TYR A 71 -9.73 1.04 2.53
C TYR A 71 -8.26 0.72 2.79
N GLU A 72 -7.92 0.69 4.06
CA GLU A 72 -6.59 0.36 4.57
C GLU A 72 -6.74 -0.76 5.61
N TYR A 73 -5.92 -1.80 5.43
CA TYR A 73 -5.86 -2.92 6.35
C TYR A 73 -4.50 -2.91 7.03
N GLN A 74 -4.48 -2.81 8.36
CA GLN A 74 -3.23 -2.71 9.15
C GLN A 74 -2.29 -1.58 8.66
N ASN A 75 -2.82 -0.41 8.30
CA ASN A 75 -2.09 0.72 7.72
C ASN A 75 -1.45 0.44 6.33
N HIS A 76 -1.76 -0.70 5.71
CA HIS A 76 -1.36 -0.99 4.34
C HIS A 76 -2.54 -0.75 3.39
N SER A 77 -2.25 -0.06 2.28
CA SER A 77 -3.17 -0.01 1.14
C SER A 77 -3.33 -1.40 0.53
N LEU A 78 -4.50 -1.68 -0.04
CA LEU A 78 -4.77 -2.95 -0.72
C LEU A 78 -3.75 -3.27 -1.83
N TRP A 79 -3.22 -2.24 -2.51
CA TRP A 79 -2.17 -2.40 -3.51
C TRP A 79 -0.83 -2.84 -2.91
N ALA A 80 -0.43 -2.23 -1.79
CA ALA A 80 0.78 -2.64 -1.06
C ALA A 80 0.65 -4.10 -0.59
N MET A 81 -0.50 -4.46 -0.03
CA MET A 81 -0.79 -5.82 0.42
C MET A 81 -0.74 -6.83 -0.75
N TYR A 82 -1.26 -6.46 -1.92
CA TYR A 82 -1.14 -7.29 -3.13
C TYR A 82 0.31 -7.49 -3.57
N LYS A 83 1.12 -6.43 -3.54
CA LYS A 83 2.55 -6.49 -3.89
C LYS A 83 3.32 -7.40 -2.93
N GLU A 84 3.06 -7.30 -1.63
CA GLU A 84 3.65 -8.17 -0.61
C GLU A 84 3.21 -9.62 -0.77
N MET A 85 1.92 -9.86 -1.02
CA MET A 85 1.40 -11.21 -1.30
C MET A 85 2.06 -11.82 -2.55
N ARG A 86 2.27 -11.03 -3.60
CA ARG A 86 3.00 -11.45 -4.81
C ARG A 86 4.46 -11.79 -4.50
N PHE A 87 5.14 -10.95 -3.71
CA PHE A 87 6.52 -11.18 -3.29
C PHE A 87 6.64 -12.45 -2.45
N TYR A 88 5.81 -12.60 -1.41
CA TYR A 88 5.75 -13.79 -0.58
C TYR A 88 5.52 -15.06 -1.41
N ARG A 89 4.62 -15.00 -2.41
CA ARG A 89 4.39 -16.12 -3.32
C ARG A 89 5.61 -16.46 -4.18
N ALA A 90 6.41 -15.48 -4.57
CA ALA A 90 7.64 -15.68 -5.33
C ALA A 90 8.80 -16.22 -4.45
N THR A 91 8.86 -15.83 -3.18
CA THR A 91 9.94 -16.17 -2.24
C THR A 91 9.57 -17.25 -1.22
N LYS A 92 8.50 -18.03 -1.49
CA LYS A 92 7.99 -19.09 -0.59
C LYS A 92 9.05 -20.11 -0.12
N LYS A 93 10.14 -20.26 -0.87
CA LYS A 93 11.28 -21.08 -0.51
C LYS A 93 12.48 -20.17 -0.28
N LEU A 94 12.80 -19.89 0.97
CA LEU A 94 14.15 -19.47 1.30
C LEU A 94 15.04 -20.69 1.09
N THR A 95 15.91 -20.67 0.08
CA THR A 95 17.09 -21.54 0.07
C THR A 95 17.89 -21.20 1.32
N TYR A 96 17.85 -22.09 2.31
CA TYR A 96 18.69 -22.02 3.48
C TYR A 96 20.14 -22.24 3.03
N GLY A 97 20.83 -21.15 2.70
CA GLY A 97 22.26 -21.15 2.36
C GLY A 97 23.15 -21.22 3.60
N ALA A 98 22.78 -22.06 4.57
CA ALA A 98 23.62 -22.41 5.71
C ALA A 98 24.03 -23.89 5.63
N GLU A 99 24.15 -24.42 4.41
CA GLU A 99 25.23 -25.37 4.18
C GLU A 99 26.53 -24.64 4.50
N GLU A 100 27.25 -25.13 5.51
CA GLU A 100 28.63 -24.72 5.75
C GLU A 100 29.36 -24.77 4.40
N ALA A 101 29.95 -23.65 3.97
CA ALA A 101 30.88 -23.69 2.84
C ALA A 101 31.86 -24.85 3.11
N PRO A 102 32.16 -25.70 2.10
CA PRO A 102 32.99 -26.87 2.32
C PRO A 102 34.25 -26.46 3.08
N LYS A 103 34.62 -27.22 4.12
CA LYS A 103 35.73 -26.95 5.05
C LYS A 103 37.13 -26.91 4.39
N THR A 104 37.20 -26.67 3.09
CA THR A 104 38.38 -26.39 2.31
C THR A 104 38.72 -24.90 2.39
N GLY A 105 39.29 -24.49 3.54
CA GLY A 105 40.03 -23.24 3.67
C GLY A 105 39.52 -22.27 4.74
N ARG A 106 40.44 -21.57 5.40
CA ARG A 106 40.11 -20.43 6.27
C ARG A 106 39.62 -19.27 5.39
N ILE A 107 38.32 -19.00 5.44
CA ILE A 107 37.68 -17.88 4.73
C ILE A 107 37.99 -16.54 5.42
N PHE A 108 38.25 -16.57 6.74
CA PHE A 108 38.60 -15.40 7.52
C PHE A 108 40.02 -15.50 8.08
N THR A 109 40.91 -14.59 7.66
CA THR A 109 42.19 -14.34 8.33
C THR A 109 42.13 -12.99 9.04
N LEU A 110 42.17 -13.03 10.37
CA LEU A 110 42.25 -11.84 11.20
C LEU A 110 43.74 -11.44 11.29
N ARG A 111 44.13 -10.30 10.70
CA ARG A 111 45.47 -9.75 10.91
C ARG A 111 45.53 -9.17 12.32
N HIS A 112 46.18 -9.87 13.24
CA HIS A 112 46.59 -9.27 14.50
C HIS A 112 47.80 -8.36 14.25
N PRO A 113 47.74 -7.06 14.59
CA PRO A 113 48.94 -6.23 14.60
C PRO A 113 49.90 -6.77 15.67
N VAL A 114 51.16 -6.95 15.27
CA VAL A 114 52.22 -7.41 16.19
C VAL A 114 52.43 -6.32 17.24
N VAL A 115 51.95 -6.56 18.46
CA VAL A 115 52.26 -5.71 19.61
C VAL A 115 53.75 -5.91 19.90
N LYS A 116 54.57 -4.90 19.57
CA LYS A 116 55.97 -4.84 20.04
C LYS A 116 55.94 -4.74 21.57
N LYS A 117 56.36 -5.78 22.26
CA LYS A 117 56.66 -5.70 23.69
C LYS A 117 57.81 -4.70 23.88
N LYS A 118 57.60 -3.71 24.74
CA LYS A 118 58.65 -2.81 25.25
C LYS A 118 59.62 -3.59 26.12
#